data_AF-A0A842UI96-F1
#
_entry.id   AF-A0A842UI96-F1
#
_cell.length_a   1.000
_cell.length_b   1.000
_cell.length_c   1.000
_cell.angle_alpha   90.00
_cell.angle_beta   90.00
_cell.angle_gamma   90.00
#
_symmetry.space_group_name_H-M   'P 1'
#
loop_
_entity.id
_entity.type
_entity.pdbx_description
1 polymer ?
#
loop_
_entity_poly.entity_id
_entity_poly.type
_entity_poly.pdbx_seq_one_letter_code
_entity_poly.pdbx_strand_id
1 'polypeptide(L)'
;MGIDGYEKGYVLWCLFFGFYNHVVVFGGLFAEKLIWRQIESANYCETDSHCVLAYYDCPFGCGVYINKDETAKLSVITEVYDFLTPVDCVYGCINQPIPECLSGRCAARVCEKDVFISQRIMVDGVYRRPCECPSDSDYEFNETHFRCVDRR
;
A
#
# COMPACT_ATOMS: atom_id res chain seq x y z
N MET A 1 -27.92 -59.50 -18.14
CA MET A 1 -27.69 -58.15 -18.69
C MET A 1 -28.17 -57.18 -17.61
N GLY A 2 -27.36 -56.69 -16.68
CA GLY A 2 -26.00 -56.16 -16.79
C GLY A 2 -26.10 -54.64 -16.57
N ILE A 3 -26.43 -54.22 -15.33
CA ILE A 3 -26.59 -52.81 -14.95
C ILE A 3 -25.30 -52.39 -14.23
N ASP A 4 -24.20 -52.29 -14.96
CA ASP A 4 -22.92 -51.80 -14.43
C ASP A 4 -22.36 -50.81 -15.45
N GLY A 5 -22.25 -49.53 -15.10
CA GLY A 5 -21.58 -48.59 -16.01
C GLY A 5 -21.68 -47.09 -15.78
N TYR A 6 -22.27 -46.58 -14.69
CA TYR A 6 -22.49 -45.13 -14.53
C TYR A 6 -21.82 -44.46 -13.31
N GLU A 7 -20.97 -45.14 -12.54
CA GLU A 7 -20.34 -44.55 -11.34
C GLU A 7 -18.89 -44.05 -11.53
N LYS A 8 -18.24 -44.30 -12.67
CA LYS A 8 -16.80 -43.99 -12.82
C LYS A 8 -16.47 -42.59 -13.38
N GLY A 9 -17.48 -41.77 -13.69
CA GLY A 9 -17.27 -40.45 -14.31
C GLY A 9 -17.07 -39.29 -13.34
N TYR A 10 -17.64 -39.35 -12.13
CA TYR A 10 -17.72 -38.18 -11.23
C TYR A 10 -16.50 -38.00 -10.33
N VAL A 11 -15.78 -39.09 -10.00
CA VAL A 11 -14.61 -39.02 -9.10
C VAL A 11 -13.43 -38.31 -9.77
N LEU A 12 -13.28 -38.43 -11.09
CA LEU A 12 -12.19 -37.80 -11.82
C LEU A 12 -12.41 -36.28 -12.02
N TRP A 13 -13.66 -35.82 -12.00
CA TRP A 13 -14.01 -34.42 -12.18
C TRP A 13 -13.77 -33.58 -10.92
N CYS A 14 -14.01 -34.15 -9.73
CA CYS A 14 -13.73 -33.48 -8.45
C CYS A 14 -12.23 -33.32 -8.17
N LEU A 15 -11.38 -34.25 -8.61
CA LEU A 15 -9.93 -34.13 -8.43
C LEU A 15 -9.29 -33.06 -9.32
N PHE A 16 -9.85 -32.81 -10.51
CA PHE A 16 -9.38 -31.73 -11.39
C PHE A 16 -9.81 -30.34 -10.92
N PHE A 17 -11.04 -30.16 -10.41
CA PHE A 17 -11.49 -28.86 -9.89
C PHE A 17 -11.03 -28.56 -8.45
N GLY A 18 -10.76 -29.60 -7.64
CA GLY A 18 -10.24 -29.44 -6.28
C GLY A 18 -8.77 -28.99 -6.25
N PHE A 19 -7.95 -29.41 -7.21
CA PHE A 19 -6.54 -28.99 -7.28
C PHE A 19 -6.34 -27.59 -7.87
N TYR A 20 -7.18 -27.18 -8.83
CA TYR A 20 -7.04 -25.87 -9.49
C TYR A 20 -7.26 -24.69 -8.54
N ASN A 21 -8.15 -24.83 -7.55
CA ASN A 21 -8.40 -23.77 -6.57
C ASN A 21 -7.27 -23.59 -5.54
N HIS A 22 -6.53 -24.65 -5.20
CA HIS A 22 -5.45 -24.53 -4.20
C HIS A 22 -4.17 -23.88 -4.75
N VAL A 23 -3.86 -24.07 -6.03
CA VAL A 23 -2.63 -23.51 -6.63
C VAL A 23 -2.69 -21.97 -6.74
N VAL A 24 -3.87 -21.42 -7.04
CA VAL A 24 -4.05 -19.97 -7.20
C VAL A 24 -3.96 -19.24 -5.84
N VAL A 25 -4.52 -19.82 -4.78
CA VAL A 25 -4.55 -19.20 -3.45
C VAL A 25 -3.16 -19.13 -2.80
N PHE A 26 -2.30 -20.14 -2.99
CA PHE A 26 -0.94 -20.12 -2.42
C PHE A 26 0.03 -19.21 -3.18
N GLY A 27 -0.17 -18.99 -4.50
CA GLY A 27 0.69 -18.11 -5.29
C GLY A 27 0.60 -16.64 -4.88
N GLY A 28 -0.61 -16.15 -4.57
CA GLY A 28 -0.86 -14.74 -4.26
C GLY A 28 -0.10 -14.23 -3.03
N LEU A 29 -0.05 -15.01 -1.95
CA LEU A 29 0.57 -14.58 -0.68
C LEU A 29 2.10 -14.47 -0.78
N PHE A 30 2.74 -15.33 -1.59
CA PHE A 30 4.17 -15.22 -1.88
C PHE A 30 4.47 -14.05 -2.81
N ALA A 31 3.63 -13.82 -3.82
CA ALA A 31 3.76 -12.68 -4.73
C ALA A 31 3.65 -11.35 -3.97
N GLU A 32 2.64 -11.20 -3.12
CA GLU A 32 2.45 -10.02 -2.27
C GLU A 32 3.70 -9.70 -1.44
N LYS A 33 4.26 -10.70 -0.76
CA LYS A 33 5.46 -10.54 0.06
C LYS A 33 6.70 -10.14 -0.76
N LEU A 34 6.82 -10.63 -1.99
CA LEU A 34 7.91 -10.25 -2.89
C LEU A 34 7.77 -8.80 -3.36
N ILE A 35 6.55 -8.35 -3.62
CA ILE A 35 6.26 -6.97 -4.00
C ILE A 35 6.56 -6.03 -2.83
N TRP A 36 6.13 -6.37 -1.62
CA TRP A 36 6.47 -5.62 -0.40
C TRP A 36 7.98 -5.43 -0.23
N ARG A 37 8.77 -6.48 -0.43
CA ARG A 37 10.23 -6.37 -0.37
C ARG A 37 10.81 -5.44 -1.43
N GLN A 38 10.23 -5.42 -2.62
CA GLN A 38 10.66 -4.51 -3.68
C GLN A 38 10.32 -3.06 -3.34
N ILE A 39 9.11 -2.82 -2.81
CA ILE A 39 8.70 -1.50 -2.31
C ILE A 39 9.64 -1.03 -1.19
N GLU A 40 9.94 -1.89 -0.21
CA GLU A 40 10.88 -1.58 0.87
C GLU A 40 12.29 -1.27 0.33
N SER A 41 12.76 -2.04 -0.65
CA SER A 41 14.07 -1.80 -1.26
C SER A 41 14.13 -0.52 -2.10
N ALA A 42 12.98 -0.05 -2.60
CA ALA A 42 12.85 1.20 -3.34
C ALA A 42 12.83 2.43 -2.41
N ASN A 43 12.78 2.25 -1.09
CA ASN A 43 12.80 3.34 -0.12
C ASN A 43 14.24 3.83 0.13
N TYR A 44 14.80 4.56 -0.84
CA TYR A 44 16.11 5.19 -0.73
C TYR A 44 16.11 6.58 -1.37
N CYS A 45 16.97 7.48 -0.89
CA CYS A 45 17.12 8.81 -1.46
C CYS A 45 18.48 9.44 -1.13
N GLU A 46 18.86 10.43 -1.92
CA GLU A 46 20.00 11.34 -1.64
C GLU A 46 19.53 12.77 -1.45
N THR A 47 18.42 13.14 -2.11
CA THR A 47 17.79 14.46 -2.01
C THR A 47 16.28 14.31 -1.90
N ASP A 48 15.58 15.33 -1.38
CA ASP A 48 14.12 15.34 -1.29
C ASP A 48 13.45 15.14 -2.65
N SER A 49 14.08 15.62 -3.72
CA SER A 49 13.59 15.49 -5.10
C SER A 49 13.58 14.05 -5.62
N HIS A 50 14.21 13.11 -4.92
CA HIS A 50 14.16 11.69 -5.23
C HIS A 50 12.92 11.04 -4.64
N CYS A 51 12.32 11.63 -3.61
CA CYS A 51 11.21 11.02 -2.91
C CYS A 51 9.87 11.34 -3.56
N VAL A 52 9.05 10.30 -3.70
CA VAL A 52 7.68 10.43 -4.16
C VAL A 52 6.76 9.57 -3.31
N LEU A 53 5.52 10.01 -3.19
CA LEU A 53 4.43 9.21 -2.67
C LEU A 53 3.78 8.49 -3.84
N ALA A 54 3.96 7.18 -3.92
CA ALA A 54 3.34 6.33 -4.92
C ALA A 54 2.15 5.57 -4.31
N TYR A 55 1.10 5.36 -5.10
CA TYR A 55 -0.09 4.60 -4.71
C TYR A 55 -0.16 3.34 -5.56
N TYR A 56 -0.25 2.18 -4.90
CA TYR A 56 -0.24 0.87 -5.53
C TYR A 56 -1.48 0.04 -5.18
N ASP A 57 -2.54 0.70 -4.70
CA ASP A 57 -3.79 0.09 -4.25
C ASP A 57 -3.59 -1.07 -3.24
N CYS A 58 -4.68 -1.76 -2.89
CA CYS A 58 -4.63 -2.85 -1.93
C CYS A 58 -4.01 -4.09 -2.57
N PRO A 59 -3.10 -4.80 -1.87
CA PRO A 59 -2.82 -4.75 -0.43
C PRO A 59 -1.62 -3.88 -0.01
N PHE A 60 -1.08 -3.05 -0.90
CA PHE A 60 0.21 -2.36 -0.68
C PHE A 60 0.11 -1.03 0.10
N GLY A 61 -1.06 -0.74 0.67
CA GLY A 61 -1.26 0.34 1.64
C GLY A 61 -1.70 1.68 1.03
N CYS A 62 -1.88 2.67 1.91
CA CYS A 62 -2.44 3.99 1.56
C CYS A 62 -1.43 4.98 0.98
N GLY A 63 -0.53 4.46 0.17
CA GLY A 63 0.59 5.19 -0.40
C GLY A 63 1.88 4.89 0.34
N VAL A 64 2.94 4.70 -0.43
CA VAL A 64 4.28 4.34 0.03
C VAL A 64 5.28 5.38 -0.43
N TYR A 65 6.25 5.69 0.43
CA TYR A 65 7.34 6.59 0.09
C TYR A 65 8.46 5.79 -0.56
N ILE A 66 8.82 6.14 -1.77
CA ILE A 66 9.87 5.45 -2.54
C ILE A 66 10.70 6.46 -3.32
N ASN A 67 11.81 5.99 -3.88
CA ASN A 67 12.52 6.70 -4.91
C ASN A 67 11.65 6.80 -6.18
N LYS A 68 11.55 7.99 -6.75
CA LYS A 68 10.78 8.27 -7.97
C LYS A 68 11.21 7.42 -9.16
N ASP A 69 12.49 7.04 -9.24
CA ASP A 69 13.03 6.27 -10.36
C ASP A 69 12.52 4.81 -10.35
N GLU A 70 12.07 4.32 -9.19
CA GLU A 70 11.51 2.97 -9.03
C GLU A 70 10.01 2.89 -9.35
N THR A 71 9.33 4.04 -9.49
CA THR A 71 7.86 4.11 -9.65
C THR A 71 7.36 3.29 -10.83
N ALA A 72 7.96 3.44 -12.01
CA ALA A 72 7.51 2.78 -13.23
C ALA A 72 7.63 1.26 -13.12
N LYS A 73 8.73 0.77 -12.56
CA LYS A 73 8.96 -0.66 -12.35
C LYS A 73 7.95 -1.25 -11.37
N LEU A 74 7.74 -0.59 -10.23
CA LEU A 74 6.80 -1.06 -9.21
C LEU A 74 5.36 -1.03 -9.72
N SER A 75 4.96 0.00 -10.48
CA SER A 75 3.62 0.11 -11.07
C SER A 75 3.29 -1.09 -11.95
N VAL A 76 4.22 -1.50 -12.83
CA VAL A 76 4.02 -2.68 -13.69
C VAL A 76 3.83 -3.95 -12.85
N ILE A 77 4.61 -4.11 -11.78
CA ILE A 77 4.56 -5.32 -10.95
C ILE A 77 3.25 -5.36 -10.14
N THR A 78 2.80 -4.22 -9.62
CA THR A 78 1.55 -4.11 -8.85
C THR A 78 0.33 -4.26 -9.75
N GLU A 79 0.33 -3.66 -10.95
CA GLU A 79 -0.73 -3.84 -11.94
C GLU A 79 -0.92 -5.32 -12.34
N VAL A 80 0.18 -6.05 -12.52
CA VAL A 80 0.13 -7.49 -12.79
C VAL A 80 -0.43 -8.26 -11.59
N TYR A 81 -0.05 -7.87 -10.37
CA TYR A 81 -0.59 -8.47 -9.16
C TYR A 81 -2.09 -8.25 -9.05
N ASP A 82 -2.58 -7.02 -9.23
CA ASP A 82 -3.99 -6.66 -9.13
C ASP A 82 -4.83 -7.37 -10.18
N PHE A 83 -4.29 -7.53 -11.40
CA PHE A 83 -4.94 -8.30 -12.46
C PHE A 83 -5.11 -9.78 -12.09
N LEU A 84 -4.10 -10.38 -11.44
CA LEU A 84 -4.10 -11.80 -11.06
C LEU A 84 -4.84 -12.06 -9.74
N THR A 85 -4.85 -11.06 -8.85
CA THR A 85 -5.37 -11.14 -7.49
C THR A 85 -6.22 -9.90 -7.22
N PRO A 86 -7.43 -9.81 -7.79
CA PRO A 86 -8.31 -8.68 -7.53
C PRO A 86 -8.70 -8.67 -6.04
N VAL A 87 -8.30 -7.62 -5.33
CA VAL A 87 -8.61 -7.42 -3.91
C VAL A 87 -9.41 -6.14 -3.75
N ASP A 88 -10.58 -6.24 -3.10
CA ASP A 88 -11.34 -5.06 -2.72
C ASP A 88 -10.72 -4.39 -1.49
N CYS A 89 -10.44 -3.08 -1.59
CA CYS A 89 -10.00 -2.30 -0.46
C CYS A 89 -11.12 -2.17 0.59
N VAL A 90 -10.86 -2.66 1.80
CA VAL A 90 -11.78 -2.53 2.95
C VAL A 90 -11.61 -1.19 3.68
N TYR A 91 -10.60 -0.40 3.30
CA TYR A 91 -10.26 0.88 3.93
C TYR A 91 -10.16 2.02 2.92
N GLY A 92 -10.51 3.23 3.37
CA GLY A 92 -10.28 4.46 2.63
C GLY A 92 -8.97 5.11 3.08
N CYS A 93 -8.22 5.66 2.11
CA CYS A 93 -6.93 6.28 2.40
C CYS A 93 -7.04 7.75 2.76
N ILE A 94 -6.35 8.12 3.84
CA ILE A 94 -6.19 9.50 4.25
C ILE A 94 -5.02 10.09 3.46
N ASN A 95 -5.14 11.37 3.08
CA ASN A 95 -4.05 12.09 2.40
C ASN A 95 -2.75 12.02 3.22
N GLN A 96 -1.74 11.40 2.63
CA GLN A 96 -0.41 11.26 3.24
C GLN A 96 0.37 12.57 3.17
N PRO A 97 1.30 12.78 4.09
CA PRO A 97 2.23 13.90 4.02
C PRO A 97 3.10 13.94 2.76
N ILE A 98 3.71 15.10 2.52
CA ILE A 98 4.76 15.22 1.51
C ILE A 98 6.00 14.46 2.01
N PRO A 99 6.60 13.58 1.19
CA PRO A 99 7.81 12.88 1.59
C PRO A 99 9.04 13.80 1.54
N GLU A 100 9.93 13.62 2.51
CA GLU A 100 11.26 14.23 2.58
C GLU A 100 12.33 13.13 2.65
N CYS A 101 13.56 13.45 2.26
CA CYS A 101 14.68 12.54 2.35
C CYS A 101 15.32 12.62 3.73
N LEU A 102 14.98 11.68 4.60
CA LEU A 102 15.44 11.61 5.98
C LEU A 102 16.36 10.41 6.17
N SER A 103 17.63 10.67 6.49
CA SER A 103 18.62 9.61 6.74
C SER A 103 18.78 8.62 5.57
N GLY A 104 18.72 9.13 4.33
CA GLY A 104 18.84 8.33 3.12
C GLY A 104 17.59 7.51 2.76
N ARG A 105 16.46 7.79 3.41
CA ARG A 105 15.17 7.13 3.19
C ARG A 105 14.06 8.15 3.00
N CYS A 106 13.08 7.80 2.17
CA CYS A 106 11.91 8.64 1.99
C CYS A 106 10.93 8.43 3.14
N ALA A 107 10.62 9.49 3.88
CA ALA A 107 9.71 9.44 5.01
C ALA A 107 8.93 10.75 5.13
N ALA A 108 7.79 10.72 5.82
CA ALA A 108 7.12 11.96 6.21
C ALA A 108 7.97 12.69 7.25
N ARG A 109 8.06 14.01 7.11
CA ARG A 109 8.58 14.86 8.20
C ARG A 109 7.71 14.69 9.44
N VAL A 110 8.33 14.69 10.61
CA VAL A 110 7.61 14.68 11.90
C VAL A 110 7.29 16.11 12.32
N CYS A 111 6.05 16.38 12.70
CA CYS A 111 5.63 17.69 13.20
C CYS A 111 6.15 17.93 14.63
N GLU A 112 6.44 19.18 14.95
CA GLU A 112 6.63 19.59 16.35
C GLU A 112 5.26 19.62 17.07
N LYS A 113 5.26 19.17 18.34
CA LYS A 113 4.05 19.20 19.18
C LYS A 113 3.66 20.63 19.51
N ASP A 114 2.36 20.86 19.70
CA ASP A 114 1.75 22.15 20.05
C ASP A 114 2.00 23.31 19.06
N VAL A 115 2.63 23.03 17.92
CA VAL A 115 2.79 24.00 16.84
C VAL A 115 1.55 23.98 15.95
N PHE A 116 0.89 25.13 15.83
CA PHE A 116 -0.23 25.30 14.90
C PHE A 116 0.29 25.35 13.46
N ILE A 117 -0.08 24.34 12.69
CA ILE A 117 0.26 24.30 11.28
C ILE A 117 -0.94 24.80 10.49
N SER A 118 -0.80 26.04 10.00
CA SER A 118 -1.77 26.63 9.11
C SER A 118 -1.56 26.03 7.72
N GLN A 119 -2.62 25.43 7.20
CA GLN A 119 -2.80 24.96 5.83
C GLN A 119 -2.30 23.55 5.48
N ARG A 120 -3.19 22.88 4.73
CA ARG A 120 -2.86 21.78 3.84
C ARG A 120 -2.07 22.37 2.67
N ILE A 121 -0.97 21.74 2.29
CA ILE A 121 -0.18 22.17 1.13
C ILE A 121 -0.82 21.56 -0.12
N MET A 122 -1.06 22.38 -1.15
CA MET A 122 -1.51 21.87 -2.43
C MET A 122 -0.29 21.39 -3.23
N VAL A 123 -0.22 20.09 -3.47
CA VAL A 123 0.81 19.45 -4.30
C VAL A 123 0.09 18.61 -5.34
N ASP A 124 0.39 18.84 -6.62
CA ASP A 124 -0.26 18.18 -7.76
C ASP A 124 -1.80 18.26 -7.72
N GLY A 125 -2.33 19.41 -7.27
CA GLY A 125 -3.77 19.63 -7.16
C GLY A 125 -4.45 18.94 -5.96
N VAL A 126 -3.69 18.23 -5.11
CA VAL A 126 -4.20 17.55 -3.92
C VAL A 126 -3.72 18.26 -2.66
N TYR A 127 -4.64 18.50 -1.72
CA TYR A 127 -4.30 19.02 -0.40
C TYR A 127 -3.69 17.93 0.48
N ARG A 128 -2.38 18.04 0.73
CA ARG A 128 -1.60 17.12 1.56
C ARG A 128 -1.26 17.73 2.92
N ARG A 129 -1.03 16.84 3.89
CA ARG A 129 -0.48 17.25 5.19
C ARG A 129 1.01 17.61 5.00
N PRO A 130 1.54 18.61 5.70
CA PRO A 130 2.96 18.93 5.64
C PRO A 130 3.84 17.94 6.43
N CYS A 131 3.29 17.30 7.47
CA CYS A 131 4.04 16.39 8.33
C CYS A 131 3.11 15.40 9.05
N GLU A 132 3.72 14.38 9.66
CA GLU A 132 3.08 13.37 10.48
C GLU A 132 3.29 13.67 11.97
N CYS A 133 2.26 13.46 12.79
CA CYS A 133 2.41 13.61 14.23
C CYS A 133 3.32 12.51 14.81
N PRO A 134 4.12 12.84 15.85
CA PRO A 134 4.84 11.86 16.66
C PRO A 134 3.93 10.72 17.14
N SER A 135 4.49 9.52 17.32
CA SER A 135 3.74 8.30 17.68
C SER A 135 3.02 8.36 19.04
N ASP A 136 3.44 9.27 19.91
CA ASP A 136 2.88 9.53 21.25
C ASP A 136 1.90 10.72 21.27
N SER A 137 1.53 11.24 20.09
CA SER A 137 0.60 12.36 19.93
C SER A 137 -0.54 12.03 18.98
N ASP A 138 -1.64 12.76 19.13
CA ASP A 138 -2.80 12.72 18.26
C ASP A 138 -3.00 14.06 17.54
N TYR A 139 -3.72 14.00 16.42
CA TYR A 139 -4.08 15.19 15.66
C TYR A 139 -5.25 15.90 16.34
N GLU A 140 -5.06 17.17 16.67
CA GLU A 140 -6.17 18.07 17.01
C GLU A 140 -6.41 19.01 15.83
N PHE A 141 -7.63 18.94 15.27
CA PHE A 141 -8.06 19.80 14.18
C PHE A 141 -8.95 20.92 14.71
N ASN A 142 -8.61 22.15 14.33
CA ASN A 142 -9.49 23.32 14.39
C ASN A 142 -9.88 23.69 12.95
N GLU A 143 -10.93 24.49 12.74
CA GLU A 143 -11.56 24.80 11.45
C GLU A 143 -10.58 25.10 10.30
N THR A 144 -9.39 25.64 10.61
CA THR A 144 -8.36 26.03 9.64
C THR A 144 -6.95 25.53 9.96
N HIS A 145 -6.74 24.89 11.12
CA HIS A 145 -5.42 24.54 11.64
C HIS A 145 -5.41 23.12 12.16
N PHE A 146 -4.24 22.47 12.13
CA PHE A 146 -4.03 21.26 12.90
C PHE A 146 -2.77 21.40 13.75
N ARG A 147 -2.74 20.69 14.87
CA ARG A 147 -1.58 20.56 15.74
C ARG A 147 -1.49 19.12 16.26
N CYS A 148 -0.29 18.72 16.64
CA CYS A 148 -0.07 17.47 17.35
C CYS A 148 -0.13 17.73 18.86
N VAL A 149 -1.02 17.04 19.56
CA VAL A 149 -1.17 17.13 21.01
C VAL A 149 -0.92 15.78 21.65
N ASP A 150 -0.46 15.76 22.90
CA ASP A 150 -0.24 14.51 23.61
C ASP A 150 -1.52 13.67 23.66
N ARG A 151 -1.36 12.37 23.37
CA ARG A 151 -2.46 11.41 23.46
C ARG A 151 -2.92 11.33 24.92
N ARG A 152 -4.19 11.67 25.15
CA ARG A 152 -4.82 11.64 26.49
C ARG A 152 -5.16 10.24 26.95
#